data_AF-A0A316HKE5-F1
#
_entry.id   AF-A0A316HKE5-F1
#
_cell.length_a   1.000
_cell.length_b   1.000
_cell.length_c   1.000
_cell.angle_alpha   90.00
_cell.angle_beta   90.00
_cell.angle_gamma   90.00
#
_symmetry.space_group_name_H-M   'P 1'
#
loop_
_entity.id
_entity.type
_entity.pdbx_description
1 polymer ?
#
loop_
_entity_poly.entity_id
_entity_poly.type
_entity_poly.pdbx_seq_one_letter_code
_entity_poly.pdbx_strand_id
1 'polypeptide(L)'
;MRFEGESYPSLTILKVVCTIKVNPNYKIINAALQKKDPNSPLNYFRRLVKLRKDNLVLVCDKYILLDAQNPDAYTYTRELDCKKTIGHTKLQGQTC
;
A
#
# COMPACT_ATOMS: atom_id res chain seq x y z
N MET A 1 -12.43 -0.80 7.37
CA MET A 1 -11.33 0.18 7.51
C MET A 1 -11.09 0.43 9.00
N ARG A 2 -9.84 0.48 9.49
CA ARG A 2 -9.52 0.57 10.94
C ARG A 2 -9.24 2.01 11.35
N PHE A 3 -10.29 2.74 11.69
CA PHE A 3 -10.20 4.06 12.32
C PHE A 3 -10.23 3.91 13.84
N GLU A 4 -9.79 4.93 14.60
CA GLU A 4 -9.71 4.84 16.06
C GLU A 4 -11.02 4.31 16.66
N GLY A 5 -10.88 3.42 17.64
CA GLY A 5 -11.99 2.86 18.38
C GLY A 5 -12.36 3.82 19.50
N GLU A 6 -13.13 4.85 19.18
CA GLU A 6 -13.85 5.58 20.22
C GLU A 6 -15.07 4.75 20.65
N SER A 7 -15.05 4.31 21.91
CA SER A 7 -16.23 3.77 22.58
C SER A 7 -17.10 4.96 22.98
N TYR A 8 -17.99 5.39 22.10
CA TYR A 8 -18.96 6.46 22.40
C TYR A 8 -20.07 5.91 23.32
N PRO A 9 -20.19 6.36 24.59
CA PRO A 9 -21.23 5.86 25.48
C PRO A 9 -22.52 6.69 25.45
N SER A 10 -22.73 7.62 24.52
CA SER A 10 -23.88 8.55 24.66
C SER A 10 -24.55 9.14 23.41
N LEU A 11 -24.25 8.69 22.18
CA LEU A 11 -24.87 9.31 20.98
C LEU A 11 -25.59 8.29 20.10
N THR A 12 -26.92 8.25 20.29
CA THR A 12 -27.92 7.62 19.42
C THR A 12 -28.09 8.44 18.13
N ILE A 13 -27.05 8.54 17.29
CA ILE A 13 -27.21 8.96 15.89
C ILE A 13 -26.29 8.06 15.06
N LEU A 14 -26.92 7.08 14.38
CA LEU A 14 -26.37 6.27 13.30
C LEU A 14 -24.97 5.69 13.56
N LYS A 15 -24.91 4.76 14.52
CA LYS A 15 -23.88 3.72 14.50
C LYS A 15 -24.12 2.89 13.24
N VAL A 16 -23.45 3.24 12.14
CA VAL A 16 -23.32 2.35 10.97
C VAL A 16 -22.63 1.10 11.50
N VAL A 17 -23.43 0.12 11.93
CA VAL A 17 -22.93 -1.15 12.41
C VAL A 17 -22.33 -1.84 11.21
N CYS A 18 -21.01 -1.85 11.17
CA CYS A 18 -20.27 -2.66 10.22
C CYS A 18 -20.71 -4.11 10.47
N THR A 19 -21.39 -4.74 9.52
CA THR A 19 -21.89 -6.13 9.60
C THR A 19 -20.78 -7.16 9.81
N ILE A 20 -19.51 -6.73 9.79
CA ILE A 20 -18.32 -7.55 9.93
C ILE A 20 -17.57 -7.13 11.19
N LYS A 21 -17.25 -8.12 12.04
CA LYS A 21 -16.51 -7.94 13.29
C LYS A 21 -15.14 -7.30 13.02
N VAL A 22 -14.80 -6.29 13.80
CA VAL A 22 -13.50 -5.62 13.71
C VAL A 22 -12.41 -6.56 14.23
N ASN A 23 -11.30 -6.66 13.50
CA ASN A 23 -10.14 -7.42 13.93
C ASN A 23 -9.59 -6.84 15.26
N PRO A 24 -9.37 -7.66 16.32
CA PRO A 24 -8.90 -7.20 17.63
C PRO A 24 -7.56 -6.44 17.60
N ASN A 25 -6.73 -6.66 16.57
CA ASN A 25 -5.45 -5.97 16.40
C ASN A 25 -5.61 -4.49 15.98
N TYR A 26 -6.82 -3.94 15.97
CA TYR A 26 -7.07 -2.52 15.67
C TYR A 26 -6.38 -1.57 16.67
N LYS A 27 -6.16 -1.99 17.92
CA LYS A 27 -5.46 -1.18 18.92
C LYS A 27 -4.00 -0.91 18.54
N ILE A 28 -3.39 -1.86 17.84
CA ILE A 28 -1.98 -1.82 17.42
C ILE A 28 -1.86 -1.28 15.99
N ILE A 29 -2.77 -1.71 15.10
CA ILE A 29 -2.74 -1.38 13.67
C ILE A 29 -4.00 -0.59 13.32
N ASN A 30 -3.90 0.73 13.39
CA ASN A 30 -4.94 1.67 12.99
C ASN A 30 -4.37 2.88 12.23
N ALA A 31 -5.24 3.59 11.51
CA ALA A 31 -4.85 4.71 10.67
C ALA A 31 -4.24 5.88 11.47
N ALA A 32 -4.67 6.13 12.70
CA ALA A 32 -4.20 7.27 13.48
C ALA A 32 -2.78 7.07 14.00
N LEU A 33 -2.47 5.88 14.54
CA LEU A 33 -1.10 5.51 14.91
C LEU A 33 -0.18 5.53 13.69
N GLN A 34 -0.61 4.95 12.57
CA GLN A 34 0.19 4.93 11.36
C GLN A 34 0.36 6.33 10.75
N LYS A 35 -0.59 7.25 10.93
CA LYS A 35 -0.44 8.63 10.44
C LYS A 35 0.68 9.38 11.17
N LYS A 36 0.88 9.10 12.46
CA LYS A 36 1.92 9.74 13.30
C LYS A 36 3.30 9.14 13.05
N ASP A 37 3.40 7.84 12.81
CA ASP A 37 4.67 7.16 12.57
C ASP A 37 5.17 7.36 11.12
N PRO A 38 6.31 8.06 10.89
CA PRO A 38 6.83 8.30 9.55
C PRO A 38 7.30 7.04 8.81
N ASN A 39 7.58 5.94 9.53
CA ASN A 39 8.01 4.66 8.96
C ASN A 39 6.84 3.66 8.83
N SER A 40 5.62 4.11 9.06
CA SER A 40 4.44 3.25 8.96
C SER A 40 4.16 2.80 7.53
N PRO A 41 3.50 1.64 7.34
CA PRO A 41 3.02 1.22 6.04
C PRO A 41 2.17 2.30 5.34
N LEU A 42 1.28 2.99 6.08
CA LEU A 42 0.47 4.08 5.54
C LEU A 42 1.33 5.20 4.93
N ASN A 43 2.36 5.65 5.66
CA ASN A 43 3.21 6.73 5.18
C ASN A 43 4.15 6.27 4.05
N TYR A 44 4.56 5.00 4.04
CA TYR A 44 5.23 4.38 2.89
C TYR A 44 4.34 4.44 1.63
N PHE A 45 3.09 4.00 1.72
CA PHE A 45 2.14 4.08 0.61
C PHE A 45 1.88 5.52 0.15
N ARG A 46 1.83 6.49 1.07
CA ARG A 46 1.69 7.91 0.70
C ARG A 46 2.88 8.39 -0.12
N ARG A 47 4.11 7.99 0.23
CA ARG A 47 5.32 8.30 -0.55
C ARG A 47 5.25 7.66 -1.93
N LEU A 48 4.81 6.41 -2.04
CA LEU A 48 4.64 5.72 -3.33
C LEU A 48 3.58 6.38 -4.22
N VAL A 49 2.44 6.76 -3.65
CA VAL A 49 1.39 7.46 -4.41
C VAL A 49 1.90 8.81 -4.91
N LYS A 50 2.68 9.53 -4.09
CA LYS A 50 3.34 10.77 -4.52
C LYS A 50 4.31 10.51 -5.68
N LEU A 51 5.19 9.52 -5.54
CA LEU A 51 6.13 9.11 -6.60
C LEU A 51 5.41 8.79 -7.92
N ARG A 52 4.28 8.07 -7.86
CA ARG A 52 3.46 7.73 -9.03
C ARG A 52 2.84 8.97 -9.69
N LYS A 53 2.40 9.95 -8.91
CA LYS A 53 1.84 11.21 -9.43
C LYS A 53 2.93 12.08 -10.07
N ASP A 54 4.10 12.12 -9.46
CA ASP A 54 5.23 12.92 -9.92
C ASP A 54 5.90 12.32 -11.18
N ASN A 55 5.77 11.00 -11.40
CA ASN A 55 6.36 10.28 -12.52
C ASN A 55 5.29 9.61 -13.38
N LEU A 56 4.82 10.31 -14.42
CA LEU A 56 3.86 9.78 -15.39
C LEU A 56 4.34 8.49 -16.08
N VAL A 57 5.65 8.26 -16.18
CA VAL A 57 6.23 7.00 -16.71
C VAL A 57 5.74 5.76 -15.94
N LEU A 58 5.46 5.88 -14.63
CA LEU A 58 4.92 4.79 -13.82
C LEU A 58 3.42 4.51 -14.05
N VAL A 59 2.75 5.40 -14.79
CA VAL A 59 1.33 5.31 -15.14
C VAL A 59 1.15 4.80 -16.58
N CYS A 60 2.15 4.96 -17.45
CA CYS A 60 2.02 4.73 -18.89
C CYS A 60 2.12 3.27 -19.36
N ASP A 61 1.65 3.09 -20.60
CA ASP A 61 1.11 1.85 -21.17
C ASP A 61 2.12 0.74 -21.44
N LYS A 62 3.34 1.07 -21.83
CA LYS A 62 4.28 0.05 -22.31
C LYS A 62 4.98 -0.64 -21.14
N TYR A 63 4.49 -1.84 -20.81
CA TYR A 63 5.04 -2.74 -19.81
C TYR A 63 5.80 -3.89 -20.47
N ILE A 64 7.05 -4.11 -20.07
CA ILE A 64 7.87 -5.22 -20.57
C ILE A 64 8.41 -6.00 -19.37
N LEU A 65 7.98 -7.24 -19.23
CA LEU A 65 8.52 -8.18 -18.24
C LEU A 65 9.89 -8.67 -18.71
N LEU A 66 10.92 -8.54 -17.86
CA LEU A 66 12.29 -8.89 -18.22
C LEU A 66 12.65 -10.32 -17.81
N ASP A 67 12.21 -10.74 -16.63
CA ASP A 67 12.65 -11.99 -16.01
C ASP A 67 11.45 -12.78 -15.50
N ALA A 68 10.70 -13.35 -16.45
CA ALA A 68 9.43 -14.03 -16.17
C ALA A 68 9.60 -15.38 -15.46
N GLN A 69 10.77 -16.02 -15.59
CA GLN A 69 11.03 -17.38 -15.11
C GLN A 69 11.75 -17.40 -13.76
N ASN A 70 12.11 -16.24 -13.22
CA ASN A 70 12.80 -16.14 -11.93
C ASN A 70 11.79 -16.12 -10.78
N PRO A 71 11.79 -17.15 -9.90
CA PRO A 71 10.87 -17.21 -8.77
C PRO A 71 11.19 -16.18 -7.67
N ASP A 72 12.43 -15.69 -7.60
CA ASP A 72 12.92 -14.86 -6.49
C ASP A 72 12.79 -13.35 -6.75
N ALA A 73 12.66 -12.95 -8.01
CA ALA A 73 12.68 -11.55 -8.40
C ALA A 73 11.65 -11.24 -9.48
N TYR A 74 10.82 -10.22 -9.23
CA TYR A 74 9.91 -9.68 -10.21
C TYR A 74 10.50 -8.42 -10.82
N THR A 75 10.97 -8.52 -12.07
CA THR A 75 11.67 -7.44 -12.76
C THR A 75 10.98 -7.04 -14.05
N TYR A 76 10.69 -5.75 -14.20
CA TYR A 76 10.03 -5.21 -15.39
C TYR A 76 10.51 -3.80 -15.74
N THR A 77 10.27 -3.40 -16.98
CA THR A 77 10.50 -2.02 -17.44
C THR A 77 9.21 -1.35 -17.86
N ARG A 78 9.17 -0.03 -17.67
CA ARG A 78 8.11 0.89 -18.11
C ARG A 78 8.74 1.96 -19.00
N GLU A 79 8.15 2.20 -20.16
CA GLU A 79 8.64 3.19 -21.14
C GLU A 79 7.53 4.20 -21.49
N LEU A 80 7.90 5.48 -21.54
CA LEU A 80 7.06 6.58 -22.02
C LEU A 80 7.95 7.63 -22.71
N ASP A 81 7.66 7.99 -23.96
CA ASP A 81 8.25 9.12 -24.70
C ASP A 81 9.74 9.38 -24.38
N CYS A 82 10.58 8.36 -24.61
CA CYS A 82 12.04 8.36 -24.38
C CYS A 82 12.53 8.34 -22.92
N LYS A 83 11.65 8.21 -21.91
CA LYS A 83 12.02 7.93 -20.51
C LYS A 83 11.75 6.47 -20.16
N LYS A 84 12.80 5.78 -19.70
CA LYS A 84 12.77 4.38 -19.29
C LYS A 84 12.94 4.29 -17.77
N THR A 85 12.07 3.54 -17.11
CA THR A 85 12.19 3.22 -15.68
C THR A 85 12.14 1.71 -15.48
N ILE A 86 12.96 1.22 -14.54
CA ILE A 86 13.07 -0.21 -14.21
C ILE A 86 12.54 -0.40 -12.79
N GLY A 87 11.60 -1.33 -12.62
CA GLY A 87 11.11 -1.78 -11.32
C GLY A 87 11.68 -3.14 -10.99
N HIS A 88 12.32 -3.28 -9.83
CA HIS A 88 12.79 -4.55 -9.29
C HIS A 88 12.17 -4.77 -7.91
N THR A 89 11.40 -5.84 -7.77
CA THR A 89 10.83 -6.26 -6.49
C THR A 89 11.35 -7.65 -6.16
N LYS A 90 12.11 -7.78 -5.07
CA LYS A 90 12.49 -9.10 -4.55
C LYS A 90 11.26 -9.74 -3.93
N LEU A 91 10.86 -10.90 -4.46
CA LEU A 91 9.82 -11.73 -3.89
C LEU A 91 10.51 -12.62 -2.86
N GLN A 92 10.46 -12.28 -1.59
CA GLN A 92 10.87 -13.24 -0.55
C GLN A 92 9.79 -14.32 -0.45
N GLY A 93 9.96 -15.37 -1.25
CA GLY A 93 9.29 -16.65 -1.11
C GLY A 93 10.28 -17.69 -0.59
N GLN A 94 10.18 -17.99 0.71
CA GLN A 94 10.77 -19.16 1.40
C GLN A 94 12.30 -19.33 1.31
N THR A 95 12.97 -18.96 2.41
CA THR A 95 14.10 -19.76 2.92
C THR A 95 13.71 -20.22 4.32
N CYS A 96 13.57 -21.55 4.45
CA CYS A 96 13.41 -22.41 5.63
C CYS A 96 12.65 -21.86 6.84
#